data_AF-A0A1H3M3E5-F1
#
_entry.id   AF-A0A1H3M3E5-F1
#
_cell.length_a   1.000
_cell.length_b   1.000
_cell.length_c   1.000
_cell.angle_alpha   90.00
_cell.angle_beta   90.00
_cell.angle_gamma   90.00
#
_symmetry.space_group_name_H-M   'P 1'
#
loop_
_entity.id
_entity.type
_entity.pdbx_description
1 polymer ?
#
loop_
_entity_poly.entity_id
_entity_poly.type
_entity_poly.pdbx_seq_one_letter_code
_entity_poly.pdbx_strand_id
1 'polypeptide(L)'
;MQPSYHSGFTRCIPLRLCATKPTTTPTGKLTFHVFGALAEFERTLIRDRTQAGLAAARARGRKGGRRPALNADKRALAVRLYNEREMPIPRICRMMGISKPTLYSYVRAANGVTIGPPAK
;
A
#
# COMPACT_ATOMS: atom_id res chain seq x y z
N MET A 1 1.53 51.11 21.55
CA MET A 1 0.48 50.28 20.93
C MET A 1 1.17 49.24 20.05
N GLN A 2 1.33 48.00 20.53
CA GLN A 2 1.93 46.88 19.78
C GLN A 2 1.00 45.66 19.97
N PRO A 3 0.45 45.06 18.90
CA PRO A 3 -0.40 43.88 19.03
C PRO A 3 0.44 42.60 18.89
N SER A 4 0.53 41.81 19.97
CA SER A 4 1.23 40.53 19.98
C SER A 4 0.24 39.37 19.78
N TYR A 5 0.33 38.75 18.60
CA TYR A 5 -0.38 37.55 18.15
C TYR A 5 -0.37 36.43 19.21
N HIS A 6 -1.56 35.99 19.64
CA HIS A 6 -1.75 34.72 20.34
C HIS A 6 -1.62 33.57 19.32
N SER A 7 -0.43 32.99 19.20
CA SER A 7 -0.29 31.67 18.59
C SER A 7 -0.67 30.63 19.63
N GLY A 8 -1.80 29.96 19.39
CA GLY A 8 -2.25 28.78 20.14
C GLY A 8 -1.27 27.64 19.93
N PHE A 9 -0.17 27.66 20.70
CA PHE A 9 0.74 26.54 20.83
C PHE A 9 0.07 25.54 21.77
N THR A 10 -0.49 24.48 21.16
CA THR A 10 -0.81 23.20 21.76
C THR A 10 0.18 22.90 22.88
N ARG A 11 -0.30 22.93 24.14
CA ARG A 11 0.50 22.53 25.29
C ARG A 11 0.86 21.06 25.12
N CYS A 12 2.07 20.78 24.65
CA CYS A 12 2.68 19.46 24.76
C CYS A 12 2.82 19.15 26.26
N ILE A 13 1.97 18.25 26.75
CA ILE A 13 2.18 17.57 28.02
C ILE A 13 3.46 16.75 27.83
N PRO A 14 4.53 16.92 28.64
CA PRO A 14 5.68 16.05 28.54
C PRO A 14 5.32 14.70 29.16
N LEU A 15 4.93 13.73 28.33
CA LEU A 15 4.92 12.32 28.73
C LEU A 15 6.36 11.88 28.97
N ARG A 16 6.83 12.09 30.20
CA ARG A 16 8.10 11.58 30.68
C ARG A 16 7.92 10.11 31.05
N LEU A 17 7.94 9.24 30.05
CA LEU A 17 7.99 7.80 30.26
C LEU A 17 9.42 7.43 30.69
N CYS A 18 9.72 7.52 31.98
CA CYS A 18 10.93 6.91 32.53
C CYS A 18 10.71 5.39 32.62
N ALA A 19 11.00 4.69 31.52
CA ALA A 19 11.08 3.24 31.51
C ALA A 19 12.48 2.83 31.04
N THR A 20 13.50 3.18 31.82
CA THR A 20 14.82 2.57 31.68
C THR A 20 14.71 1.13 32.19
N LYS A 21 14.22 0.23 31.33
CA LYS A 21 14.40 -1.22 31.52
C LYS A 21 15.91 -1.45 31.68
N PRO A 22 16.39 -2.09 32.77
CA PRO A 22 17.80 -2.42 32.90
C PRO A 22 18.12 -3.58 31.94
N THR A 23 18.32 -3.29 30.66
CA THR A 23 18.86 -4.24 29.66
C THR A 23 20.37 -4.48 29.86
N THR A 24 20.96 -3.84 30.86
CA THR A 24 22.38 -3.93 31.21
C THR A 24 22.68 -5.12 32.13
N THR A 25 21.73 -5.54 32.99
CA THR A 25 21.90 -6.72 33.86
C THR A 25 21.66 -8.03 33.10
N PRO A 26 22.37 -9.12 33.45
CA PRO A 26 22.21 -10.42 32.77
C PRO A 26 20.76 -10.93 32.81
N THR A 27 20.06 -10.77 33.94
CA THR A 27 18.63 -11.09 34.09
C THR A 27 17.72 -10.23 33.21
N GLY A 28 18.07 -8.95 33.03
CA GLY A 28 17.34 -8.04 32.16
C GLY A 28 17.49 -8.39 30.68
N LYS A 29 18.69 -8.81 30.26
CA LYS A 29 18.94 -9.34 28.91
C LYS A 29 18.13 -10.60 28.64
N LEU A 30 18.16 -11.58 29.55
CA LEU A 30 17.38 -12.81 29.42
C LEU A 30 15.88 -12.52 29.24
N THR A 31 15.32 -11.72 30.14
CA THR A 31 13.91 -11.33 30.10
C THR A 31 13.55 -10.60 28.81
N PHE A 32 14.44 -9.72 28.33
CA PHE A 32 14.26 -9.03 27.04
C PHE A 32 14.25 -9.99 25.85
N HIS A 33 15.13 -11.00 25.83
CA HIS A 33 15.15 -12.01 24.77
C HIS A 33 13.90 -12.90 24.77
N VAL A 34 13.41 -13.30 25.95
CA VAL A 34 12.17 -14.07 26.07
C VAL A 34 10.97 -13.30 25.53
N PHE A 35 10.82 -12.02 25.91
CA PHE A 35 9.75 -11.18 25.37
C PHE A 35 9.92 -10.87 23.89
N GLY A 36 11.16 -10.75 23.40
CA GLY A 36 11.45 -10.65 21.98
C GLY A 36 10.98 -11.87 21.19
N ALA A 37 11.33 -13.08 21.65
CA ALA A 37 10.90 -14.33 21.05
C ALA A 37 9.37 -14.51 21.09
N LEU A 38 8.74 -14.13 22.20
CA LEU A 38 7.27 -14.17 22.32
C LEU A 38 6.59 -13.20 21.33
N ALA A 39 7.10 -11.98 21.20
CA ALA A 39 6.56 -10.99 20.26
C ALA A 39 6.69 -11.46 18.79
N GLU A 40 7.79 -12.13 18.45
CA GLU A 40 7.97 -12.73 17.11
C GLU A 40 7.01 -13.89 16.88
N PHE A 41 6.79 -14.74 17.88
CA PHE A 41 5.84 -15.84 17.82
C PHE A 41 4.39 -15.34 17.59
N GLU A 42 3.95 -14.36 18.36
CA GLU A 42 2.61 -13.76 18.20
C GLU A 42 2.44 -13.14 16.80
N ARG A 43 3.46 -12.42 16.32
CA ARG A 43 3.44 -11.84 14.98
C ARG A 43 3.33 -12.90 13.89
N THR A 44 4.00 -14.04 14.08
CA THR A 44 3.97 -15.16 13.14
C THR A 44 2.59 -15.81 13.12
N LEU A 45 1.99 -16.07 14.28
CA LEU A 45 0.61 -16.58 14.37
C LEU A 45 -0.42 -15.67 13.70
N ILE A 46 -0.30 -14.35 13.84
CA ILE A 46 -1.19 -13.39 13.15
C ILE A 46 -1.03 -13.50 11.63
N ARG A 47 0.21 -13.62 11.15
CA ARG A 47 0.50 -13.82 9.71
C ARG A 47 -0.11 -15.11 9.18
N ASP A 48 0.04 -16.22 9.90
CA ASP A 48 -0.47 -17.51 9.46
C ASP A 48 -2.00 -17.50 9.33
N ARG A 49 -2.69 -16.90 10.30
CA ARG A 49 -4.15 -16.72 10.25
C ARG A 49 -4.59 -15.85 9.06
N THR A 50 -3.86 -14.78 8.77
CA THR A 50 -4.17 -13.92 7.61
C THR A 50 -3.91 -14.63 6.29
N GLN A 51 -2.84 -15.44 6.19
CA GLN A 51 -2.58 -16.25 5.00
C GLN A 51 -3.65 -17.32 4.79
N ALA A 52 -4.06 -18.02 5.85
CA ALA A 52 -5.14 -18.99 5.78
C ALA A 52 -6.46 -18.34 5.32
N GLY A 53 -6.79 -17.15 5.83
CA GLY A 53 -7.94 -16.37 5.40
C GLY A 53 -7.86 -15.94 3.92
N LEU A 54 -6.69 -15.48 3.47
CA LEU A 54 -6.45 -15.12 2.08
C LEU A 54 -6.54 -16.34 1.15
N ALA A 55 -6.01 -17.50 1.55
CA ALA A 55 -6.12 -18.73 0.80
C ALA A 55 -7.58 -19.17 0.65
N ALA A 56 -8.36 -19.16 1.74
CA ALA A 56 -9.78 -19.44 1.70
C ALA A 56 -10.56 -18.45 0.83
N ALA A 57 -10.22 -17.16 0.86
CA ALA A 57 -10.85 -16.15 0.00
C ALA A 57 -10.52 -16.36 -1.49
N ARG A 58 -9.29 -16.73 -1.81
CA ARG A 58 -8.85 -17.07 -3.18
C ARG A 58 -9.54 -18.33 -3.69
N ALA A 59 -9.70 -19.36 -2.85
CA ALA A 59 -10.44 -20.58 -3.19
C ALA A 59 -11.92 -20.28 -3.55
N ARG A 60 -12.52 -19.28 -2.89
CA ARG A 60 -13.86 -18.77 -3.24
C ARG A 60 -13.88 -17.84 -4.47
N GLY A 61 -12.77 -17.71 -5.19
CA GLY A 61 -12.65 -16.91 -6.41
C GLY A 61 -12.45 -15.40 -6.19
N ARG A 62 -12.23 -14.92 -4.97
CA ARG A 62 -11.94 -13.49 -4.75
C ARG A 62 -10.52 -13.17 -5.20
N LYS A 63 -10.42 -12.33 -6.25
CA LYS A 63 -9.16 -11.73 -6.69
C LYS A 63 -8.89 -10.48 -5.84
N GLY A 64 -7.94 -10.58 -4.91
CA GLY A 64 -7.49 -9.45 -4.10
C GLY A 64 -6.72 -8.40 -4.94
N GLY A 65 -6.31 -7.31 -4.29
CA GLY A 65 -5.53 -6.24 -4.93
C GLY A 65 -6.37 -5.04 -5.40
N ARG A 66 -5.71 -4.07 -6.04
CA ARG A 66 -6.35 -2.83 -6.51
C ARG A 66 -7.24 -3.13 -7.70
N ARG A 67 -8.52 -2.74 -7.62
CA ARG A 67 -9.44 -2.82 -8.76
C ARG A 67 -8.93 -1.94 -9.91
N PRO A 68 -8.98 -2.41 -11.16
CA PRO A 68 -8.62 -1.58 -12.30
C PRO A 68 -9.56 -0.39 -12.43
N ALA A 69 -9.04 0.73 -12.92
CA ALA A 69 -9.82 1.95 -13.11
C ALA A 69 -10.92 1.81 -14.19
N LEU A 70 -10.69 0.96 -15.21
CA LEU A 70 -11.62 0.69 -16.29
C LEU A 70 -12.11 -0.77 -16.30
N ASN A 71 -13.39 -0.92 -16.68
CA ASN A 71 -14.01 -2.19 -17.05
C ASN A 71 -13.27 -2.84 -18.23
N ALA A 72 -13.47 -4.16 -18.42
CA ALA A 72 -12.80 -4.92 -19.47
C ALA A 72 -13.06 -4.33 -20.87
N ASP A 73 -14.32 -4.00 -21.18
CA ASP A 73 -14.71 -3.48 -22.50
C ASP A 73 -14.10 -2.10 -22.77
N LYS A 74 -14.16 -1.21 -21.78
CA LYS A 74 -13.54 0.13 -21.88
C LYS A 74 -12.02 0.04 -22.03
N ARG A 75 -11.39 -0.96 -21.41
CA ARG A 75 -9.95 -1.20 -21.57
C ARG A 75 -9.62 -1.69 -22.97
N ALA A 76 -10.38 -2.64 -23.50
CA ALA A 76 -10.21 -3.12 -24.87
C ALA A 76 -10.37 -1.98 -25.87
N LEU A 77 -11.39 -1.13 -25.67
CA LEU A 77 -11.60 0.07 -26.47
C LEU A 77 -10.41 1.04 -26.38
N ALA A 78 -9.90 1.32 -25.18
CA ALA A 78 -8.74 2.20 -25.01
C ALA A 78 -7.47 1.68 -25.72
N VAL A 79 -7.27 0.36 -25.74
CA VAL A 79 -6.15 -0.27 -26.47
C VAL A 79 -6.36 -0.21 -27.98
N ARG A 80 -7.59 -0.42 -28.47
CA ARG A 80 -7.93 -0.28 -29.89
C ARG A 80 -7.68 1.14 -30.41
N LEU A 81 -8.19 2.14 -29.70
CA LEU A 81 -7.98 3.56 -30.02
C LEU A 81 -6.50 3.96 -30.01
N TYR A 82 -5.70 3.32 -29.17
CA TYR A 82 -4.25 3.53 -29.16
C TYR A 82 -3.57 2.92 -30.41
N ASN A 83 -4.01 1.74 -30.84
CA ASN A 83 -3.45 1.04 -32.00
C ASN A 83 -3.85 1.70 -33.33
N GLU A 84 -5.08 2.21 -33.42
CA GLU A 84 -5.61 2.92 -34.62
C GLU A 84 -4.87 4.25 -34.88
N ARG A 85 -4.26 4.86 -33.86
CA ARG A 85 -3.47 6.11 -33.95
C ARG A 85 -4.22 7.33 -34.52
N GLU A 86 -5.53 7.26 -34.66
CA GLU A 86 -6.36 8.35 -35.22
C GLU A 86 -6.51 9.54 -34.25
N MET A 87 -6.30 9.35 -32.95
CA MET A 87 -6.46 10.39 -31.94
C MET A 87 -5.20 10.62 -31.09
N PRO A 88 -4.95 11.88 -30.69
CA PRO A 88 -3.86 12.18 -29.78
C PRO A 88 -4.12 11.56 -28.40
N ILE A 89 -3.09 10.94 -27.83
CA ILE A 89 -3.06 10.32 -26.49
C ILE A 89 -3.76 11.14 -25.38
N PRO A 90 -3.54 12.46 -25.23
CA PRO A 90 -4.23 13.24 -24.21
C PRO A 90 -5.76 13.27 -24.38
N ARG A 91 -6.28 13.20 -25.61
CA ARG A 91 -7.72 13.16 -25.88
C ARG A 91 -8.33 11.83 -25.45
N ILE A 92 -7.65 10.72 -25.72
CA ILE A 92 -8.04 9.37 -25.28
C ILE A 92 -8.10 9.32 -23.73
N CYS A 93 -7.08 9.88 -23.07
CA CYS A 93 -7.01 9.94 -21.61
C CYS A 93 -8.19 10.72 -20.98
N ARG A 94 -8.54 11.88 -21.56
CA ARG A 94 -9.68 12.70 -21.10
C ARG A 94 -11.01 11.98 -21.30
N MET A 95 -11.20 11.37 -22.47
CA MET A 95 -12.43 10.64 -22.81
C MET A 95 -12.67 9.44 -21.90
N MET A 96 -11.60 8.72 -21.55
CA MET A 96 -11.66 7.54 -20.70
C MET A 96 -11.49 7.85 -19.20
N GLY A 97 -11.21 9.11 -18.82
CA GLY A 97 -10.99 9.51 -17.43
C GLY A 97 -9.76 8.87 -16.76
N ILE A 98 -8.71 8.57 -17.53
CA ILE A 98 -7.49 7.90 -17.04
C ILE A 98 -6.24 8.75 -17.25
N SER A 99 -5.21 8.50 -16.45
CA SER A 99 -3.88 9.10 -16.64
C SER A 99 -3.09 8.40 -17.75
N LYS A 100 -2.16 9.12 -18.39
CA LYS A 100 -1.21 8.57 -19.38
C LYS A 100 -0.53 7.25 -18.93
N PRO A 101 0.03 7.13 -17.69
CA PRO A 101 0.64 5.87 -17.26
C PRO A 101 -0.36 4.72 -17.14
N THR A 102 -1.62 5.00 -16.84
CA THR A 102 -2.67 3.97 -16.81
C THR A 102 -2.97 3.44 -18.21
N LEU A 103 -3.02 4.31 -19.22
CA LEU A 103 -3.17 3.90 -20.62
C LEU A 103 -1.99 3.03 -21.07
N TYR A 104 -0.76 3.45 -20.83
CA TYR A 104 0.42 2.65 -21.20
C TYR A 104 0.51 1.32 -20.43
N SER A 105 0.06 1.27 -19.18
CA SER A 105 -0.05 0.02 -18.43
C SER A 105 -0.97 -0.98 -19.13
N TYR A 106 -2.12 -0.51 -19.66
CA TYR A 106 -3.05 -1.36 -20.40
C TYR A 106 -2.50 -1.83 -21.75
N VAL A 107 -1.81 -0.96 -22.50
CA VAL A 107 -1.16 -1.34 -23.77
C VAL A 107 -0.06 -2.38 -23.51
N ARG A 108 0.79 -2.16 -22.49
CA ARG A 108 1.83 -3.13 -22.10
C ARG A 108 1.25 -4.47 -21.68
N ALA A 109 0.15 -4.45 -20.92
CA ALA A 109 -0.55 -5.67 -20.53
C ALA A 109 -1.16 -6.40 -21.73
N ALA A 110 -1.64 -5.68 -22.75
CA ALA A 110 -2.17 -6.28 -23.99
C ALA A 110 -1.07 -6.94 -24.84
N ASN A 111 0.15 -6.39 -24.81
CA ASN A 111 1.30 -6.94 -25.54
C ASN A 111 1.96 -8.15 -24.84
N GLY A 112 1.34 -8.73 -23.81
CA GLY A 112 1.84 -9.94 -23.14
C GLY A 112 3.06 -9.72 -22.26
N VAL A 113 3.49 -8.47 -22.02
CA VAL A 113 4.62 -8.18 -21.12
C VAL A 113 4.14 -8.32 -19.68
N THR A 114 4.45 -9.45 -19.03
CA THR A 114 4.19 -9.64 -17.60
C THR A 114 5.06 -8.69 -16.79
N ILE A 115 4.49 -7.54 -16.42
CA ILE A 115 5.12 -6.61 -15.50
C ILE A 115 5.07 -7.30 -14.13
N GLY A 116 6.22 -7.71 -13.61
CA GLY A 116 6.35 -8.08 -12.21
C GLY A 116 5.75 -6.99 -11.30
N PRO A 117 5.34 -7.33 -10.08
CA PRO A 117 4.68 -6.41 -9.17
C PRO A 117 5.44 -5.07 -9.12
N PRO A 118 4.76 -3.92 -9.19
CA PRO A 118 5.45 -2.63 -9.15
C PRO A 118 6.30 -2.57 -7.89
N ALA A 119 7.61 -2.46 -8.06
CA ALA A 119 8.53 -2.18 -6.97
C ALA A 119 8.02 -0.93 -6.26
N LYS A 120 7.71 -1.07 -4.97
CA LYS A 120 7.36 0.06 -4.11
C LYS A 120 8.60 0.89 -3.81
#